data_AF-A0A926ASK8-F1
#
_entry.id   AF-A0A926ASK8-F1
#
_cell.length_a   1.000
_cell.length_b   1.000
_cell.length_c   1.000
_cell.angle_alpha   90.00
_cell.angle_beta   90.00
_cell.angle_gamma   90.00
#
_symmetry.space_group_name_H-M   'P 1'
#
loop_
_entity.id
_entity.type
_entity.pdbx_description
1 polymer ?
#
loop_
_entity_poly.entity_id
_entity_poly.type
_entity_poly.pdbx_seq_one_letter_code
_entity_poly.pdbx_strand_id
1 'polypeptide(L)'
;MDLLSTLSGSLMEGFFPAGWNLAKIDACVDPDPANVAVRQKWWHKQFQLMPCGSLADFDMMLGHEIALTIKQSRDAGEQLALILPVGPMG
;
A
#
# COMPACT_ATOMS: atom_id res chain seq x y z
N MET A 1 -16.48 13.48 -5.17
CA MET A 1 -17.12 12.57 -4.21
C MET A 1 -16.01 11.74 -3.62
N ASP A 2 -15.92 11.73 -2.30
CA ASP A 2 -14.86 11.06 -1.52
C ASP A 2 -15.49 10.39 -0.29
N LEU A 3 -14.67 9.71 0.50
CA LEU A 3 -15.14 9.06 1.72
C LEU A 3 -15.77 10.06 2.70
N LEU A 4 -15.14 11.22 2.91
CA LEU A 4 -15.56 12.19 3.94
C LEU A 4 -16.94 12.80 3.63
N SER A 5 -17.19 13.11 2.37
CA SER A 5 -18.45 13.68 1.87
C SER A 5 -19.60 12.67 1.84
N THR A 6 -19.31 11.37 1.90
CA THR A 6 -20.30 10.29 1.80
C THR A 6 -20.51 9.50 3.08
N LEU A 7 -19.67 9.71 4.10
CA LEU A 7 -19.69 8.92 5.33
C LEU A 7 -20.95 9.17 6.17
N SER A 8 -21.36 10.43 6.33
CA SER A 8 -22.51 10.77 7.16
C SER A 8 -23.82 10.27 6.53
N GLY A 9 -24.64 9.57 7.32
CA GLY A 9 -25.87 8.92 6.85
C GLY A 9 -25.64 7.60 6.09
N SER A 10 -24.39 7.15 5.93
CA SER A 10 -24.09 5.86 5.31
C SER A 10 -24.16 4.71 6.32
N LEU A 11 -24.21 3.47 5.83
CA LEU A 11 -24.07 2.27 6.67
C LEU A 11 -22.70 2.17 7.37
N MET A 12 -21.72 2.96 6.94
CA MET A 12 -20.37 3.03 7.52
C MET A 12 -20.24 4.13 8.58
N GLU A 13 -21.30 4.90 8.87
CA GLU A 13 -21.27 5.90 9.93
C GLU A 13 -21.03 5.22 11.28
N GLY A 14 -19.94 5.60 11.96
CA GLY A 14 -19.50 4.96 13.20
C GLY A 14 -18.72 3.64 13.04
N PHE A 15 -18.45 3.19 11.81
CA PHE A 15 -17.65 1.98 11.56
C PHE A 15 -16.16 2.18 11.86
N PHE A 16 -15.61 3.32 11.45
CA PHE A 16 -14.18 3.61 11.65
C PHE A 16 -13.89 3.95 13.12
N PRO A 17 -12.70 3.58 13.65
CA PRO A 17 -12.33 3.89 15.03
C PRO A 17 -12.42 5.39 15.31
N ALA A 18 -13.10 5.77 16.39
CA ALA A 18 -13.30 7.18 16.77
C ALA A 18 -11.99 7.97 16.97
N GLY A 19 -10.87 7.28 17.25
CA GLY A 19 -9.55 7.90 17.37
C GLY A 19 -8.88 8.26 16.03
N TRP A 20 -9.46 7.87 14.89
CA TRP A 20 -8.89 8.15 13.58
C TRP A 20 -9.31 9.53 13.07
N ASN A 21 -8.34 10.33 12.65
CA ASN A 21 -8.60 11.56 11.92
C ASN A 21 -8.64 11.27 10.42
N LEU A 22 -9.83 10.96 9.90
CA LEU A 22 -10.02 10.59 8.49
C LEU A 22 -9.60 11.72 7.53
N ALA A 23 -9.83 12.98 7.89
CA ALA A 23 -9.39 14.12 7.07
C ALA A 23 -7.87 14.22 6.97
N LYS A 24 -7.15 13.92 8.07
CA LYS A 24 -5.69 13.87 8.06
C LYS A 24 -5.15 12.70 7.23
N ILE A 25 -5.84 11.57 7.22
CA ILE A 25 -5.48 10.40 6.40
C ILE A 25 -5.70 10.72 4.92
N ASP A 26 -6.84 11.32 4.58
CA ASP A 26 -7.16 11.73 3.21
C ASP A 26 -6.13 12.72 2.65
N ALA A 27 -5.70 13.69 3.47
CA ALA A 27 -4.67 14.65 3.11
C ALA A 27 -3.27 14.05 2.85
N CYS A 28 -3.03 12.77 3.17
CA CYS A 28 -1.80 12.08 2.78
C CYS A 28 -1.79 11.64 1.31
N VAL A 29 -2.94 11.63 0.64
CA VAL A 29 -3.08 11.24 -0.76
C VAL A 29 -2.85 12.47 -1.63
N ASP A 30 -1.90 12.38 -2.57
CA ASP A 30 -1.67 13.46 -3.54
C ASP A 30 -2.88 13.54 -4.49
N PRO A 31 -3.47 14.73 -4.69
CA PRO A 31 -4.63 14.88 -5.57
C PRO A 31 -4.30 14.72 -7.05
N ASP A 32 -3.02 14.82 -7.44
CA ASP A 32 -2.57 14.62 -8.80
C ASP A 32 -1.93 13.23 -8.96
N PRO A 33 -2.58 12.30 -9.68
CA PRO A 33 -2.03 10.96 -9.90
C PRO A 33 -0.71 10.99 -10.67
N ALA A 34 -0.40 12.05 -11.43
CA ALA A 34 0.89 12.19 -12.11
C ALA A 34 2.07 12.28 -11.11
N ASN A 35 1.82 12.67 -9.87
CA ASN A 35 2.84 12.78 -8.83
C ASN A 35 3.18 11.46 -8.15
N VAL A 36 2.49 10.34 -8.48
CA VAL A 36 2.70 9.06 -7.80
C VAL A 36 4.18 8.62 -7.85
N ALA A 37 4.87 8.87 -8.96
CA ALA A 37 6.27 8.51 -9.16
C ALA A 37 7.26 9.52 -8.55
N VAL A 38 6.79 10.68 -8.07
CA VAL A 38 7.62 11.72 -7.48
C VAL A 38 8.09 11.27 -6.09
N ARG A 39 9.41 11.19 -5.93
CA ARG A 39 10.02 10.76 -4.68
C ARG A 39 9.68 11.73 -3.53
N GLN A 40 9.07 11.19 -2.48
CA GLN A 40 8.74 11.98 -1.30
C GLN A 40 9.90 12.01 -0.29
N LYS A 41 10.02 13.12 0.44
CA LYS A 41 11.13 13.37 1.39
C LYS A 41 11.20 12.36 2.54
N TRP A 42 10.05 11.79 2.92
CA TRP A 42 9.94 10.81 4.01
C TRP A 42 10.10 9.35 3.57
N TRP A 43 10.26 9.07 2.27
CA TRP A 43 10.46 7.71 1.80
C TRP A 43 11.81 7.16 2.24
N HIS A 44 11.83 5.87 2.59
CA HIS A 44 13.07 5.15 2.85
C HIS A 44 14.03 5.28 1.66
N LYS A 45 15.33 5.43 1.92
CA LYS A 45 16.35 5.69 0.88
C LYS A 45 16.35 4.62 -0.23
N GLN A 46 16.11 3.37 0.15
CA GLN A 46 16.09 2.23 -0.76
C GLN A 46 14.70 1.94 -1.36
N PHE A 47 13.66 2.67 -0.95
CA PHE A 47 12.35 2.51 -1.57
C PHE A 47 12.35 3.09 -2.98
N GLN A 48 11.86 2.28 -3.93
CA GLN A 48 11.74 2.61 -5.34
C GLN A 48 10.36 2.16 -5.83
N LEU A 49 9.73 2.98 -6.68
CA LEU A 49 8.50 2.61 -7.35
C LEU A 49 8.82 1.91 -8.67
N MET A 50 8.18 0.76 -8.88
CA MET A 50 8.32 -0.05 -10.08
C MET A 50 6.96 -0.11 -10.82
N PRO A 51 6.79 0.66 -11.90
CA PRO A 51 5.56 0.60 -12.68
C PRO A 51 5.48 -0.74 -13.44
N CYS A 52 4.29 -1.35 -13.44
CA CYS A 52 4.00 -2.56 -14.18
C CYS A 52 3.08 -2.24 -15.37
N GLY A 53 3.31 -2.89 -16.52
CA GLY A 53 2.52 -2.65 -17.74
C GLY A 53 1.13 -3.28 -17.70
N SER A 54 0.94 -4.28 -16.85
CA SER A 54 -0.32 -4.98 -16.64
C SER A 54 -0.45 -5.50 -15.21
N LEU A 55 -1.67 -5.90 -14.82
CA LEU A 55 -1.90 -6.58 -13.54
C LEU A 55 -1.16 -7.93 -13.48
N ALA A 56 -1.09 -8.66 -14.60
CA ALA A 56 -0.36 -9.91 -14.67
C ALA A 56 1.15 -9.73 -14.44
N ASP A 57 1.73 -8.65 -14.98
CA ASP A 57 3.14 -8.30 -14.72
C ASP A 57 3.33 -7.96 -13.24
N PHE A 58 2.40 -7.21 -12.65
CA PHE A 58 2.44 -6.87 -11.23
C PHE A 58 2.41 -8.12 -10.34
N ASP A 59 1.48 -9.04 -10.58
CA ASP A 59 1.35 -10.28 -9.80
C ASP A 59 2.61 -11.16 -9.93
N MET A 60 3.16 -11.28 -11.14
CA MET A 60 4.41 -12.01 -11.39
C MET A 60 5.58 -11.38 -10.64
N MET A 61 5.76 -10.06 -10.75
CA MET A 61 6.87 -9.33 -10.12
C MET A 61 6.77 -9.37 -8.60
N LEU A 62 5.57 -9.19 -8.03
CA LEU A 62 5.36 -9.32 -6.59
C LEU A 62 5.71 -10.72 -6.08
N GLY A 63 5.24 -11.77 -6.76
CA GLY A 63 5.58 -13.14 -6.41
C GLY A 63 7.08 -13.44 -6.53
N HIS A 64 7.74 -12.90 -7.56
CA HIS A 64 9.18 -13.01 -7.75
C HIS A 64 9.95 -12.39 -6.58
N GLU A 65 9.64 -11.16 -6.19
CA GLU A 65 10.34 -10.45 -5.10
C GLU A 65 10.14 -11.14 -3.74
N ILE A 66 8.95 -11.68 -3.47
CA ILE A 66 8.70 -12.48 -2.27
C ILE A 66 9.58 -13.74 -2.28
N ALA A 67 9.61 -14.48 -3.39
CA ALA A 67 10.42 -15.69 -3.51
C ALA A 67 11.92 -15.40 -3.38
N LEU A 68 12.39 -14.31 -3.98
CA LEU A 68 13.77 -13.86 -3.88
C LEU A 68 14.14 -13.48 -2.44
N THR A 69 13.27 -12.76 -1.74
CA THR A 69 13.46 -12.38 -0.33
C THR A 69 13.55 -13.61 0.58
N ILE A 70 12.67 -14.61 0.37
CA ILE A 70 12.72 -15.90 1.10
C ILE A 70 14.05 -16.61 0.86
N LYS A 71 14.48 -16.70 -0.41
CA LYS A 71 15.76 -17.30 -0.77
C LYS A 71 16.92 -16.58 -0.09
N GLN A 72 16.98 -15.25 -0.20
CA GLN A 72 18.05 -14.44 0.37
C GLN A 72 18.14 -14.58 1.89
N SER A 73 17.00 -14.57 2.59
CA SER A 73 16.95 -14.75 4.04
C SER A 73 17.49 -16.13 4.45
N ARG A 74 17.09 -17.19 3.71
CA ARG A 74 17.63 -18.54 3.90
C ARG A 74 19.13 -18.58 3.67
N ASP A 75 19.60 -18.00 2.56
CA ASP A 75 21.03 -18.00 2.19
C ASP A 75 21.87 -17.20 3.20
N ALA A 76 21.30 -16.17 3.82
CA ALA A 76 21.91 -15.40 4.92
C ALA A 76 21.82 -16.09 6.29
N GLY A 77 21.04 -17.17 6.42
CA GLY A 77 20.85 -17.90 7.68
C GLY A 77 20.00 -17.16 8.72
N GLU A 78 19.11 -16.26 8.30
CA GLU A 78 18.28 -15.45 9.18
C GLU A 78 16.80 -15.87 9.19
N GLN A 79 16.09 -15.49 10.25
CA GLN A 79 14.64 -15.66 10.32
C GLN A 79 13.95 -14.53 9.54
N LEU A 80 12.98 -14.89 8.71
CA LEU A 80 12.19 -13.95 7.92
C LEU A 80 10.79 -13.78 8.52
N ALA A 81 10.40 -12.53 8.79
CA ALA A 81 9.03 -12.16 9.12
C ALA A 81 8.40 -11.43 7.92
N LEU A 82 7.24 -11.91 7.45
CA LEU A 82 6.49 -11.31 6.35
C LEU A 82 5.14 -10.79 6.84
N ILE A 83 4.79 -9.58 6.42
CA ILE A 83 3.45 -9.01 6.59
C ILE A 83 2.82 -8.98 5.21
N LEU A 84 1.91 -9.91 4.94
CA LEU A 84 1.28 -10.07 3.64
C LEU A 84 -0.11 -9.41 3.64
N PRO A 85 -0.42 -8.55 2.65
CA PRO A 85 -1.78 -8.04 2.51
C PRO A 85 -2.72 -9.17 2.11
N VAL A 86 -3.99 -9.05 2.48
CA VAL A 86 -5.05 -9.91 1.93
C VAL A 86 -5.48 -9.38 0.57
N GLY A 87 -5.89 -10.29 -0.33
CA GLY A 87 -6.45 -9.94 -1.64
C GLY A 87 -7.76 -9.15 -1.52
N PRO A 88 -8.36 -8.70 -2.64
CA PRO A 88 -9.57 -7.88 -2.59
C PRO A 88 -10.64 -8.60 -1.76
N MET A 89 -11.08 -7.93 -0.69
CA MET A 89 -12.33 -8.30 -0.06
C MET A 89 -13.42 -7.96 -1.06
N GLY A 90 -14.05 -9.00 -1.63
CA GLY A 90 -15.12 -8.87 -2.61
C GLY A 90 -16.30 -8.06 -2.09
#